data_AF-F2NUE5-F1
#
_entry.id   AF-F2NUE5-F1
#
_cell.length_a   1.000
_cell.length_b   1.000
_cell.length_c   1.000
_cell.angle_alpha   90.00
_cell.angle_beta   90.00
_cell.angle_gamma   90.00
#
_symmetry.space_group_name_H-M   'P 1'
#
loop_
_entity.id
_entity.type
_entity.pdbx_description
1 polymer ?
#
loop_
_entity_poly.entity_id
_entity_poly.type
_entity_poly.pdbx_seq_one_letter_code
_entity_poly.pdbx_strand_id
1 'polypeptide(L)'
;MIYKVWQLSSSSFTDEKDAMEVARSVLLVRSLQFQSCEAKTEGNCRIRPGNRLTVKYLGKHSDGEYLVYSVEHSLSAQDGYFTTCHLKRNFCGVSNNRSISAIDRERIDRQSSNAQEETAAATSASGNQTESQNDTEESNAEEKSPKISNPHWEDENGKTLTKALIGDEVFLCADVTDIADGATATIRIVEKDNDGNDDDLTVLTDKVQDGKIRCDWKVVYMEDNDDTESQKEMEEKGYTLPEYAFTVECDGVESDESPQLDVMGWIKTQFRDRRTGKLIANRKYTIYLSDDTIKKGTTDSDGFVYEKDLKHGEYYIEFGE
;
A
#
# COMPACT_ATOMS: atom_id res chain seq x y z
N MET A 1 -8.18 28.94 -31.76
CA MET A 1 -8.00 28.23 -30.48
C MET A 1 -8.23 29.23 -29.36
N ILE A 2 -9.32 29.10 -28.61
CA ILE A 2 -9.60 29.98 -27.46
C ILE A 2 -8.75 29.46 -26.30
N TYR A 3 -7.66 30.14 -25.97
CA TYR A 3 -6.90 29.83 -24.77
C TYR A 3 -7.73 30.25 -23.56
N LYS A 4 -8.35 29.29 -22.87
CA LYS A 4 -8.94 29.54 -21.55
C LYS A 4 -7.80 29.81 -20.57
N VAL A 5 -7.54 31.10 -20.32
CA VAL A 5 -6.66 31.52 -19.23
C VAL A 5 -7.46 31.35 -17.94
N TRP A 6 -7.19 30.29 -17.19
CA TRP A 6 -7.74 30.12 -15.85
C TRP A 6 -6.93 30.98 -14.89
N GLN A 7 -7.52 32.10 -14.47
CA GLN A 7 -7.01 32.93 -13.39
C GLN A 7 -7.43 32.29 -12.06
N LEU A 8 -6.47 32.01 -11.19
CA LEU A 8 -6.78 31.59 -9.83
C LEU A 8 -7.19 32.85 -9.04
N SER A 9 -8.40 32.87 -8.46
CA SER A 9 -8.91 34.01 -7.68
C SER A 9 -8.54 33.89 -6.21
N SER A 10 -8.34 35.03 -5.53
CA SER A 10 -7.96 35.09 -4.10
C SER A 10 -8.95 34.44 -3.13
N SER A 11 -10.16 34.11 -3.59
CA SER A 11 -11.16 33.36 -2.84
C SER A 11 -10.86 31.85 -2.74
N SER A 12 -9.82 31.36 -3.41
CA SER A 12 -9.52 29.93 -3.55
C SER A 12 -8.43 29.42 -2.61
N PHE A 13 -7.87 30.28 -1.75
CA PHE A 13 -6.79 29.91 -0.83
C PHE A 13 -6.88 30.70 0.48
N THR A 14 -6.47 30.09 1.58
CA THR A 14 -6.63 30.66 2.93
C THR A 14 -5.52 31.63 3.32
N ASP A 15 -4.32 31.44 2.80
CA ASP A 15 -3.13 32.25 3.05
C ASP A 15 -2.14 32.20 1.87
N GLU A 16 -1.03 32.95 1.99
CA GLU A 16 -0.01 33.02 0.95
C GLU A 16 0.71 31.68 0.70
N LYS A 17 0.86 30.84 1.73
CA LYS A 17 1.50 29.53 1.63
C LYS A 17 0.58 28.57 0.85
N ASP A 18 -0.70 28.53 1.19
CA ASP A 18 -1.72 27.76 0.49
C ASP A 18 -1.84 28.21 -0.98
N ALA A 19 -1.87 29.52 -1.24
CA ALA A 19 -1.86 30.07 -2.60
C ALA A 19 -0.64 29.61 -3.41
N MET A 20 0.53 29.53 -2.77
CA MET A 20 1.77 29.08 -3.40
C MET A 20 1.75 27.56 -3.69
N GLU A 21 1.24 26.74 -2.78
CA GLU A 21 1.11 25.30 -2.97
C GLU A 21 0.08 24.96 -4.07
N VAL A 22 -1.04 25.66 -4.09
CA VAL A 22 -2.05 25.54 -5.16
C VAL A 22 -1.46 25.96 -6.51
N ALA A 23 -0.75 27.09 -6.58
CA ALA A 23 -0.10 27.53 -7.81
C ALA A 23 0.93 26.52 -8.32
N ARG A 24 1.78 25.97 -7.43
CA ARG A 24 2.74 24.91 -7.76
C ARG A 24 2.05 23.65 -8.27
N SER A 25 0.96 23.24 -7.64
CA SER A 25 0.18 22.06 -8.02
C SER A 25 -0.45 22.22 -9.41
N VAL A 26 -1.04 23.39 -9.68
CA VAL A 26 -1.63 23.71 -11.00
C VAL A 26 -0.55 23.75 -12.10
N LEU A 27 0.61 24.34 -11.82
CA LEU A 27 1.74 24.36 -12.76
C LEU A 27 2.26 22.95 -13.05
N LEU A 28 2.41 22.11 -12.03
CA LEU A 28 2.84 20.73 -12.16
C LEU A 28 1.86 19.90 -13.00
N VAL A 29 0.55 20.01 -12.76
CA VAL A 29 -0.46 19.28 -13.53
C VAL A 29 -0.41 19.70 -15.01
N ARG A 30 -0.28 21.00 -15.29
CA ARG A 30 -0.18 21.51 -16.67
C ARG A 30 1.11 21.11 -17.35
N SER A 31 2.23 21.07 -16.63
CA SER A 31 3.52 20.68 -17.20
C SER A 31 3.53 19.21 -17.62
N LEU A 32 2.90 18.34 -16.83
CA LEU A 32 2.75 16.92 -17.11
C LEU A 32 1.83 16.64 -18.31
N GLN A 33 0.91 17.54 -18.64
CA GLN A 33 0.05 17.45 -19.82
C GLN A 33 0.73 17.95 -21.11
N PHE A 34 1.86 18.65 -21.00
CA PHE A 34 2.48 19.31 -22.15
C PHE A 34 3.23 18.34 -23.08
N GLN A 35 3.85 17.30 -22.52
CA GLN A 35 4.59 16.30 -23.31
C GLN A 35 4.32 14.89 -22.78
N SER A 36 3.56 14.13 -23.55
CA SER A 36 3.33 12.71 -23.35
C SER A 36 4.02 11.89 -24.43
N CYS A 37 4.30 10.62 -24.15
CA CYS A 37 4.85 9.66 -25.08
C CYS A 37 4.18 8.30 -24.84
N GLU A 38 3.91 7.56 -25.91
CA GLU A 38 3.52 6.16 -25.81
C GLU A 38 4.71 5.31 -26.28
N ALA A 39 5.10 4.33 -25.47
CA ALA A 39 6.23 3.44 -25.78
C ALA A 39 5.77 1.99 -25.71
N LYS A 40 5.91 1.25 -26.82
CA LYS A 40 5.63 -0.19 -26.88
C LYS A 40 6.94 -0.96 -26.82
N THR A 41 7.04 -1.91 -25.89
CA THR A 41 8.18 -2.79 -25.71
C THR A 41 7.75 -4.25 -25.75
N GLU A 42 8.72 -5.14 -26.00
CA GLU A 42 8.59 -6.56 -25.65
C GLU A 42 8.17 -6.69 -24.19
N GLY A 43 7.28 -7.64 -23.92
CA GLY A 43 6.49 -7.68 -22.71
C GLY A 43 7.35 -7.70 -21.45
N ASN A 44 7.14 -6.69 -20.61
CA ASN A 44 7.89 -6.48 -19.38
C ASN A 44 6.92 -6.12 -18.27
N CYS A 45 6.55 -7.12 -17.45
CA CYS A 45 5.62 -6.96 -16.32
C CYS A 45 6.19 -6.12 -15.17
N ARG A 46 7.49 -5.79 -15.20
CA ARG A 46 8.14 -4.95 -14.17
C ARG A 46 7.93 -3.46 -14.41
N ILE A 47 7.46 -3.05 -15.58
CA ILE A 47 7.13 -1.65 -15.84
C ILE A 47 5.73 -1.40 -15.31
N ARG A 48 5.59 -0.58 -14.26
CA ARG A 48 4.32 -0.22 -13.62
C ARG A 48 4.13 1.30 -13.65
N PRO A 49 2.88 1.80 -13.46
CA PRO A 49 2.67 3.22 -13.19
C PRO A 49 3.52 3.68 -12.00
N GLY A 50 4.17 4.84 -12.11
CA GLY A 50 5.11 5.35 -11.12
C GLY A 50 6.58 5.13 -11.47
N ASN A 51 6.92 4.14 -12.30
CA ASN A 51 8.29 3.96 -12.79
C ASN A 51 8.77 5.19 -13.58
N ARG A 52 10.08 5.44 -13.51
CA ARG A 52 10.76 6.46 -14.33
C ARG A 52 11.54 5.74 -15.44
N LEU A 53 11.21 6.05 -16.68
CA LEU A 53 11.88 5.50 -17.86
C LEU A 53 12.71 6.57 -18.55
N THR A 54 13.94 6.23 -18.91
CA THR A 54 14.78 7.12 -19.74
C THR A 54 14.53 6.82 -21.21
N VAL A 55 13.91 7.76 -21.91
CA VAL A 55 13.72 7.70 -23.36
C VAL A 55 14.93 8.32 -24.04
N LYS A 56 15.51 7.61 -25.00
CA LYS A 56 16.72 8.02 -25.74
C LYS A 56 16.48 7.88 -27.24
N TYR A 57 17.29 8.60 -28.03
CA TYR A 57 17.34 8.52 -29.50
C TYR A 57 16.12 9.10 -30.24
N LEU A 58 15.30 9.93 -29.58
CA LEU A 58 14.22 10.71 -30.19
C LEU A 58 14.63 12.16 -30.50
N GLY A 59 15.82 12.58 -30.05
CA GLY A 59 16.41 13.89 -30.30
C GLY A 59 16.42 14.78 -29.07
N LYS A 60 17.24 15.85 -29.09
CA LYS A 60 17.58 16.67 -27.91
C LYS A 60 16.39 17.22 -27.12
N HIS A 61 15.22 17.38 -27.74
CA HIS A 61 14.00 17.91 -27.12
C HIS A 61 13.06 16.82 -26.55
N SER A 62 13.28 15.56 -26.93
CA SER A 62 12.43 14.41 -26.56
C SER A 62 13.19 13.36 -25.75
N ASP A 63 14.52 13.39 -25.77
CA ASP A 63 15.34 12.56 -24.90
C ASP A 63 15.21 13.04 -23.44
N GLY A 64 15.14 12.11 -22.50
CA GLY A 64 15.11 12.40 -21.07
C GLY A 64 14.32 11.40 -20.26
N GLU A 65 14.13 11.73 -19.00
CA GLU A 65 13.37 10.91 -18.07
C GLU A 65 11.87 11.22 -18.15
N TYR A 66 11.06 10.18 -18.22
CA TYR A 66 9.62 10.23 -18.26
C TYR A 66 9.03 9.41 -17.12
N LEU A 67 7.94 9.92 -16.55
CA LEU A 67 7.14 9.19 -15.58
C LEU A 67 6.11 8.33 -16.32
N VAL A 68 6.08 7.05 -16.01
CA VAL A 68 5.03 6.13 -16.45
C VAL A 68 3.77 6.45 -15.64
N TYR A 69 2.68 6.83 -16.29
CA TYR A 69 1.41 7.13 -15.60
C TYR A 69 0.32 6.09 -15.84
N SER A 70 0.47 5.27 -16.89
CA SER A 70 -0.38 4.11 -17.17
C SER A 70 0.43 3.07 -17.95
N VAL A 71 0.12 1.79 -17.74
CA VAL A 71 0.76 0.67 -18.45
C VAL A 71 -0.31 -0.33 -18.85
N GLU A 72 -0.19 -0.86 -20.06
CA GLU A 72 -1.04 -1.92 -20.58
C GLU A 72 -0.17 -3.14 -20.91
N HIS A 73 -0.43 -4.25 -20.25
CA HIS A 73 0.18 -5.55 -20.52
C HIS A 73 -0.79 -6.36 -21.38
N SER A 74 -0.35 -6.80 -22.55
CA SER A 74 -1.19 -7.52 -23.50
C SER A 74 -0.50 -8.76 -24.01
N LEU A 75 -1.21 -9.88 -23.97
CA LEU A 75 -0.78 -11.15 -24.53
C LEU A 75 -1.68 -11.49 -25.72
N SER A 76 -1.08 -11.69 -26.89
CA SER A 76 -1.79 -12.10 -28.10
C SER A 76 -1.08 -13.24 -28.81
N ALA A 77 -1.84 -14.09 -29.50
CA ALA A 77 -1.28 -15.17 -30.30
C ALA A 77 -0.46 -14.67 -31.52
N GLN A 78 -0.68 -13.42 -31.95
CA GLN A 78 -0.04 -12.83 -33.11
C GLN A 78 1.25 -12.06 -32.77
N ASP A 79 1.20 -11.22 -31.72
CA ASP A 79 2.29 -10.31 -31.35
C ASP A 79 3.04 -10.75 -30.08
N GLY A 80 2.67 -11.90 -29.50
CA GLY A 80 3.22 -12.39 -28.24
C GLY A 80 2.85 -11.50 -27.06
N TYR A 81 3.71 -11.48 -26.04
CA TYR A 81 3.58 -10.62 -24.88
C TYR A 81 4.23 -9.26 -25.16
N PHE A 82 3.48 -8.17 -25.02
CA PHE A 82 3.98 -6.81 -25.17
C PHE A 82 3.47 -5.89 -24.06
N THR A 83 4.18 -4.80 -23.84
CA THR A 83 3.83 -3.80 -22.83
C THR A 83 3.82 -2.42 -23.47
N THR A 84 2.68 -1.73 -23.36
CA THR A 84 2.48 -0.36 -23.82
C THR A 84 2.53 0.56 -22.62
N CYS A 85 3.48 1.49 -22.62
CA CYS A 85 3.71 2.42 -21.52
C CYS A 85 3.23 3.81 -21.94
N HIS A 86 2.35 4.41 -21.14
CA HIS A 86 1.93 5.78 -21.29
C HIS A 86 2.78 6.68 -20.38
N LEU A 87 3.55 7.55 -21.01
CA LEU A 87 4.61 8.33 -20.41
C LEU A 87 4.23 9.81 -20.39
N LYS A 88 4.64 10.52 -19.34
CA LYS A 88 4.51 11.98 -19.23
C LYS A 88 5.79 12.58 -18.63
N ARG A 89 6.15 13.78 -19.07
CA ARG A 89 7.34 14.48 -18.58
C ARG A 89 6.96 15.80 -17.92
N ASN A 90 7.53 16.05 -16.74
CA ASN A 90 7.41 17.34 -16.09
C ASN A 90 8.37 18.35 -16.74
N PHE A 91 7.84 19.31 -17.47
CA PHE A 91 8.64 20.38 -18.11
C PHE A 91 9.03 21.52 -17.15
N CYS A 92 8.40 21.61 -15.97
CA CYS A 92 8.71 22.62 -14.96
C CYS A 92 9.91 22.24 -14.07
N GLY A 93 10.53 21.08 -14.30
CA GLY A 93 11.74 20.63 -13.62
C GLY A 93 13.00 21.28 -14.19
N VAL A 94 13.15 22.60 -14.04
CA VAL A 94 14.45 23.27 -14.12
C VAL A 94 14.58 24.16 -12.89
N SER A 95 15.65 23.93 -12.13
CA SER A 95 16.01 24.56 -10.84
C SER A 95 15.14 24.18 -9.64
N ASN A 96 15.53 23.09 -8.94
CA ASN A 96 15.96 23.17 -7.53
C ASN A 96 16.31 21.77 -7.00
N ASN A 97 17.61 21.50 -6.97
CA ASN A 97 18.34 20.65 -6.02
C ASN A 97 17.98 19.14 -5.86
N ARG A 98 18.96 18.29 -6.23
CA ARG A 98 19.12 16.82 -6.02
C ARG A 98 18.14 15.93 -6.82
N SER A 99 18.53 14.98 -7.66
CA SER A 99 19.75 14.19 -7.86
C SER A 99 20.02 14.02 -9.36
N ILE A 100 21.14 14.57 -9.83
CA ILE A 100 21.53 14.62 -11.24
C ILE A 100 22.08 13.24 -11.63
N SER A 101 21.46 12.58 -12.62
CA SER A 101 21.98 11.34 -13.20
C SER A 101 23.40 11.56 -13.75
N ALA A 102 24.27 10.55 -13.75
CA ALA A 102 25.66 10.70 -14.23
C ALA A 102 25.74 11.24 -15.67
N ILE A 103 24.70 11.00 -16.48
CA ILE A 103 24.56 11.47 -17.87
C ILE A 103 24.40 13.00 -17.92
N ASP A 104 23.73 13.59 -16.94
CA ASP A 104 23.50 15.03 -16.86
C ASP A 104 24.74 15.79 -16.32
N ARG A 105 25.64 15.09 -15.61
CA ARG A 105 26.90 15.66 -15.08
C ARG A 105 27.92 15.97 -16.18
N GLU A 106 28.05 15.09 -17.19
CA GLU A 106 28.94 15.31 -18.34
C GLU A 106 28.55 16.53 -19.21
N ARG A 107 27.30 16.99 -19.12
CA ARG A 107 26.80 18.14 -19.87
C ARG A 107 27.11 19.48 -19.20
N ILE A 108 27.23 19.50 -17.88
CA ILE A 108 27.49 20.71 -17.10
C ILE A 108 28.95 21.17 -17.30
N ASP A 109 29.91 20.24 -17.28
CA ASP A 109 31.34 20.57 -17.39
C ASP A 109 31.77 21.05 -18.79
N ARG A 110 30.96 20.82 -19.83
CA ARG A 110 31.23 21.31 -21.20
C ARG A 110 30.63 22.70 -21.49
N GLN A 111 29.84 23.26 -20.57
CA GLN A 111 29.22 24.59 -20.74
C GLN A 111 29.74 25.65 -19.75
N SER A 112 30.57 25.28 -18.78
CA SER A 112 31.13 26.19 -17.77
C SER A 112 32.50 26.81 -18.14
N SER A 113 32.95 26.68 -19.40
CA SER A 113 34.21 27.32 -19.86
C SER A 113 34.15 28.85 -20.00
N ASN A 114 33.00 29.50 -19.79
CA ASN A 114 32.85 30.94 -19.98
C ASN A 114 32.01 31.58 -18.87
N ALA A 115 32.66 31.92 -17.75
CA ALA A 115 32.40 33.12 -16.93
C ALA A 115 33.24 33.01 -15.65
N GLN A 116 34.50 33.41 -15.77
CA GLN A 116 35.38 33.71 -14.64
C GLN A 116 35.14 35.17 -14.20
N GLU A 117 35.55 35.47 -12.97
CA GLU A 117 35.69 36.81 -12.35
C GLU A 117 34.38 37.37 -11.78
N GLU A 118 34.26 37.84 -10.54
CA GLU A 118 35.13 38.35 -9.46
C GLU A 118 34.18 38.40 -8.23
N THR A 119 34.53 38.37 -6.94
CA THR A 119 35.69 38.85 -6.19
C THR A 119 35.67 38.16 -4.81
N ALA A 120 36.87 37.95 -4.28
CA ALA A 120 37.18 37.21 -3.06
C ALA A 120 37.34 38.11 -1.82
N ALA A 121 37.53 37.40 -0.69
CA ALA A 121 38.28 37.77 0.52
C ALA A 121 37.51 38.58 1.58
N ALA A 122 37.22 38.05 2.78
CA ALA A 122 38.10 37.62 3.90
C ALA A 122 37.71 38.54 5.11
N THR A 123 37.76 38.21 6.41
CA THR A 123 38.64 37.34 7.19
C THR A 123 38.11 37.21 8.64
N SER A 124 38.31 36.02 9.25
CA SER A 124 38.78 35.74 10.64
C SER A 124 38.04 36.13 11.94
N ALA A 125 37.87 35.07 12.76
CA ALA A 125 38.21 34.90 14.20
C ALA A 125 37.30 35.46 15.30
N SER A 126 36.83 34.57 16.20
CA SER A 126 37.26 34.46 17.61
C SER A 126 36.18 33.71 18.43
N GLY A 127 36.60 32.79 19.29
CA GLY A 127 35.71 31.91 20.06
C GLY A 127 35.19 32.48 21.39
N ASN A 128 34.29 31.74 22.03
CA ASN A 128 34.46 31.17 23.38
C ASN A 128 33.19 30.44 23.85
N GLN A 129 33.41 29.34 24.56
CA GLN A 129 32.43 28.67 25.42
C GLN A 129 32.01 29.58 26.58
N THR A 130 30.78 29.43 27.07
CA THR A 130 30.47 29.56 28.50
C THR A 130 29.26 28.69 28.85
N GLU A 131 29.41 28.00 29.97
CA GLU A 131 28.51 27.06 30.64
C GLU A 131 27.22 27.74 31.13
N SER A 132 26.18 26.94 31.34
CA SER A 132 25.17 27.22 32.36
C SER A 132 24.67 25.89 32.93
N GLN A 133 25.05 25.63 34.17
CA GLN A 133 24.40 24.69 35.08
C GLN A 133 23.16 25.34 35.70
N ASN A 134 22.32 24.48 36.28
CA ASN A 134 21.18 24.67 37.21
C ASN A 134 19.87 24.16 36.59
N ASP A 135 19.05 23.31 37.19
CA ASP A 135 19.00 22.76 38.56
C ASP A 135 18.37 21.36 38.47
N THR A 136 18.90 20.40 39.25
CA THR A 136 18.27 19.09 39.46
C THR A 136 17.28 19.24 40.62
N GLU A 137 15.99 19.36 40.30
CA GLU A 137 14.93 19.01 41.24
C GLU A 137 14.56 17.54 41.03
N GLU A 138 14.91 16.70 42.02
CA GLU A 138 14.35 15.36 42.19
C GLU A 138 12.84 15.49 42.42
N SER A 139 12.05 15.49 41.35
CA SER A 139 10.65 15.12 41.43
C SER A 139 10.59 13.60 41.54
N ASN A 140 10.06 13.11 42.65
CA ASN A 140 9.69 11.73 42.89
C ASN A 140 8.51 11.35 41.96
N ALA A 141 8.76 11.35 40.65
CA ALA A 141 7.85 10.85 39.64
C ALA A 141 7.86 9.33 39.78
N GLU A 142 6.70 8.73 40.03
CA GLU A 142 6.50 7.31 39.72
C GLU A 142 7.05 7.09 38.31
N GLU A 143 8.04 6.22 38.17
CA GLU A 143 8.64 5.88 36.87
C GLU A 143 7.54 5.25 36.02
N LYS A 144 6.82 6.09 35.28
CA LYS A 144 5.86 5.67 34.25
C LYS A 144 6.60 4.72 33.33
N SER A 145 6.13 3.49 33.29
CA SER A 145 6.74 2.42 32.50
C SER A 145 5.76 2.12 31.37
N PRO A 146 5.81 2.89 30.26
CA PRO A 146 4.86 2.74 29.17
C PRO A 146 4.86 1.29 28.67
N LYS A 147 3.67 0.74 28.49
CA LYS A 147 3.48 -0.64 28.07
C LYS A 147 2.27 -0.77 27.16
N ILE A 148 2.44 -1.56 26.11
CA ILE A 148 1.36 -2.02 25.23
C ILE A 148 1.25 -3.53 25.42
N SER A 149 0.03 -4.05 25.52
CA SER A 149 -0.21 -5.46 25.79
C SER A 149 -1.50 -5.93 25.15
N ASN A 150 -1.68 -7.25 25.08
CA ASN A 150 -2.90 -7.87 24.57
C ASN A 150 -3.29 -7.38 23.15
N PRO A 151 -2.39 -7.40 22.15
CA PRO A 151 -2.77 -7.16 20.77
C PRO A 151 -3.72 -8.28 20.29
N HIS A 152 -4.89 -7.92 19.76
CA HIS A 152 -5.88 -8.88 19.27
C HIS A 152 -6.86 -8.25 18.27
N TRP A 153 -7.60 -9.12 17.58
CA TRP A 153 -8.62 -8.73 16.62
C TRP A 153 -10.00 -8.76 17.25
N GLU A 154 -10.85 -7.78 16.95
CA GLU A 154 -12.25 -7.74 17.39
C GLU A 154 -13.21 -7.47 16.22
N ASP A 155 -14.47 -7.88 16.39
CA ASP A 155 -15.59 -7.40 15.56
C ASP A 155 -16.15 -6.06 16.08
N GLU A 156 -17.16 -5.53 15.40
CA GLU A 156 -17.87 -4.30 15.80
C GLU A 156 -18.48 -4.35 17.21
N ASN A 157 -18.72 -5.55 17.76
CA ASN A 157 -19.31 -5.78 19.05
C ASN A 157 -18.27 -6.06 20.16
N GLY A 158 -16.97 -5.96 19.84
CA GLY A 158 -15.88 -6.22 20.77
C GLY A 158 -15.64 -7.71 21.05
N LYS A 159 -16.10 -8.59 20.17
CA LYS A 159 -15.81 -10.03 20.28
C LYS A 159 -14.49 -10.33 19.59
N THR A 160 -13.60 -11.03 20.29
CA THR A 160 -12.32 -11.47 19.73
C THR A 160 -12.50 -12.37 18.51
N LEU A 161 -11.73 -12.10 17.45
CA LEU A 161 -11.70 -12.82 16.20
C LEU A 161 -10.40 -13.62 16.05
N THR A 162 -10.52 -14.79 15.42
CA THR A 162 -9.37 -15.56 14.90
C THR A 162 -9.53 -15.85 13.41
N LYS A 163 -10.64 -15.41 12.81
CA LYS A 163 -11.00 -15.66 11.41
C LYS A 163 -11.77 -14.47 10.87
N ALA A 164 -11.60 -14.16 9.59
CA ALA A 164 -12.37 -13.14 8.88
C ALA A 164 -12.54 -13.49 7.39
N LEU A 165 -13.50 -12.88 6.71
CA LEU A 165 -13.62 -12.93 5.25
C LEU A 165 -13.00 -11.68 4.61
N ILE A 166 -12.56 -11.81 3.36
CA ILE A 166 -12.20 -10.63 2.56
C ILE A 166 -13.39 -9.66 2.48
N GLY A 167 -13.12 -8.42 2.84
CA GLY A 167 -14.06 -7.31 2.87
C GLY A 167 -14.76 -7.11 4.22
N ASP A 168 -14.56 -7.99 5.21
CA ASP A 168 -15.04 -7.77 6.57
C ASP A 168 -14.32 -6.58 7.21
N GLU A 169 -15.03 -5.81 8.03
CA GLU A 169 -14.45 -4.76 8.87
C GLU A 169 -14.09 -5.38 10.23
N VAL A 170 -12.82 -5.27 10.61
CA VAL A 170 -12.26 -5.77 11.86
C VAL A 170 -11.58 -4.65 12.62
N PHE A 171 -11.36 -4.86 13.90
CA PHE A 171 -10.67 -3.90 14.77
C PHE A 171 -9.37 -4.49 15.30
N LEU A 172 -8.28 -3.72 15.17
CA LEU A 172 -6.97 -4.02 15.70
C LEU A 172 -6.87 -3.36 17.08
N CYS A 173 -6.90 -4.17 18.13
CA CYS A 173 -7.03 -3.72 19.51
C CYS A 173 -5.79 -4.03 20.33
N ALA A 174 -5.39 -3.11 21.22
CA ALA A 174 -4.36 -3.33 22.23
C ALA A 174 -4.64 -2.53 23.50
N ASP A 175 -4.26 -3.09 24.65
CA ASP A 175 -4.34 -2.45 25.96
C ASP A 175 -3.06 -1.65 26.24
N VAL A 176 -3.23 -0.47 26.84
CA VAL A 176 -2.15 0.49 27.05
C VAL A 176 -2.08 0.89 28.53
N THR A 177 -0.86 0.97 29.06
CA THR A 177 -0.55 1.44 30.42
C THR A 177 0.53 2.51 30.35
N ASP A 178 0.40 3.55 31.18
CA ASP A 178 1.37 4.64 31.31
C ASP A 178 1.66 5.47 30.03
N ILE A 179 0.77 5.40 29.03
CA ILE A 179 0.76 6.28 27.84
C ILE A 179 -0.48 7.17 27.90
N ALA A 180 -0.33 8.45 27.55
CA ALA A 180 -1.40 9.43 27.63
C ALA A 180 -2.46 9.23 26.54
N ASP A 181 -3.73 9.46 26.90
CA ASP A 181 -4.82 9.58 25.93
C ASP A 181 -4.49 10.66 24.87
N GLY A 182 -4.81 10.35 23.62
CA GLY A 182 -4.51 11.17 22.46
C GLY A 182 -3.12 10.97 21.88
N ALA A 183 -2.24 10.17 22.51
CA ALA A 183 -0.99 9.74 21.90
C ALA A 183 -1.26 8.95 20.62
N THR A 184 -0.48 9.20 19.57
CA THR A 184 -0.62 8.51 18.28
C THR A 184 0.10 7.17 18.34
N ALA A 185 -0.63 6.10 18.07
CA ALA A 185 -0.10 4.77 17.85
C ALA A 185 0.03 4.48 16.35
N THR A 186 1.07 3.76 15.99
CA THR A 186 1.32 3.21 14.67
C THR A 186 1.04 1.71 14.73
N ILE A 187 0.23 1.19 13.81
CA ILE A 187 -0.13 -0.22 13.72
C ILE A 187 0.40 -0.76 12.41
N ARG A 188 1.29 -1.75 12.47
CA ARG A 188 1.87 -2.40 11.28
C ARG A 188 1.21 -3.75 11.10
N ILE A 189 0.57 -3.96 9.95
CA ILE A 189 -0.02 -5.24 9.58
C ILE A 189 0.96 -5.96 8.67
N VAL A 190 1.18 -7.24 8.94
CA VAL A 190 2.02 -8.14 8.14
C VAL A 190 1.20 -9.33 7.65
N GLU A 191 1.47 -9.76 6.42
CA GLU A 191 1.05 -11.06 5.90
C GLU A 191 2.09 -12.10 6.31
N LYS A 192 1.64 -13.24 6.82
CA LYS A 192 2.50 -14.29 7.35
C LYS A 192 2.81 -15.29 6.27
N ASP A 193 4.09 -15.52 6.04
CA ASP A 193 4.56 -16.50 5.08
C ASP A 193 5.15 -17.73 5.78
N ASN A 194 4.90 -18.89 5.17
CA ASN A 194 5.35 -20.18 5.73
C ASN A 194 6.88 -20.33 5.78
N ASP A 195 7.62 -19.49 5.06
CA ASP A 195 9.08 -19.47 5.04
C ASP A 195 9.69 -18.45 6.02
N GLY A 196 8.86 -17.63 6.67
CA GLY A 196 9.24 -16.59 7.62
C GLY A 196 9.66 -15.25 7.00
N ASN A 197 9.47 -15.06 5.69
CA ASN A 197 9.67 -13.78 5.01
C ASN A 197 8.38 -12.96 4.97
N ASP A 198 7.83 -12.64 6.15
CA ASP A 198 6.55 -11.93 6.25
C ASP A 198 6.50 -10.60 5.46
N ASP A 199 5.41 -10.41 4.73
CA ASP A 199 5.20 -9.26 3.86
C ASP A 199 4.57 -8.05 4.58
N ASP A 200 5.17 -6.88 4.39
CA ASP A 200 4.62 -5.62 4.91
C ASP A 200 3.38 -5.18 4.16
N LEU A 201 2.22 -5.37 4.78
CA LEU A 201 0.95 -5.05 4.16
C LEU A 201 0.68 -3.54 4.18
N THR A 202 0.60 -2.98 5.38
CA THR A 202 0.25 -1.57 5.55
C THR A 202 0.60 -1.06 6.94
N VAL A 203 0.64 0.26 7.05
CA VAL A 203 0.83 0.98 8.31
C VAL A 203 -0.36 1.90 8.53
N LEU A 204 -1.08 1.65 9.62
CA LEU A 204 -2.22 2.44 10.08
C LEU A 204 -1.80 3.30 11.27
N THR A 205 -2.61 4.32 11.57
CA THR A 205 -2.40 5.16 12.74
C THR A 205 -3.72 5.42 13.44
N ASP A 206 -3.73 5.33 14.76
CA ASP A 206 -4.86 5.73 15.60
C ASP A 206 -4.37 6.35 16.91
N LYS A 207 -5.27 6.65 17.84
CA LYS A 207 -4.96 7.29 19.12
C LYS A 207 -5.32 6.41 20.30
N VAL A 208 -4.53 6.53 21.36
CA VAL A 208 -4.89 5.98 22.68
C VAL A 208 -6.13 6.70 23.19
N GLN A 209 -7.15 5.94 23.59
CA GLN A 209 -8.37 6.43 24.22
C GLN A 209 -8.77 5.47 25.34
N ASP A 210 -8.98 5.99 26.55
CA ASP A 210 -9.40 5.20 27.71
C ASP A 210 -8.48 3.98 27.95
N GLY A 211 -7.17 4.20 27.82
CA GLY A 211 -6.15 3.15 28.00
C GLY A 211 -6.17 2.05 26.94
N LYS A 212 -6.75 2.30 25.76
CA LYS A 212 -6.84 1.34 24.65
C LYS A 212 -6.49 1.97 23.32
N ILE A 213 -6.00 1.16 22.41
CA ILE A 213 -5.90 1.45 20.97
C ILE A 213 -6.89 0.54 20.27
N ARG A 214 -7.71 1.08 19.37
CA ARG A 214 -8.74 0.33 18.62
C ARG A 214 -8.89 0.93 17.23
N CYS A 215 -8.16 0.39 16.27
CA CYS A 215 -8.11 0.87 14.89
C CYS A 215 -9.00 0.02 13.97
N ASP A 216 -9.85 0.64 13.16
CA ASP A 216 -10.63 -0.08 12.15
C ASP A 216 -9.80 -0.42 10.92
N TRP A 217 -10.03 -1.62 10.39
CA TRP A 217 -9.42 -2.07 9.15
C TRP A 217 -10.36 -2.97 8.37
N LYS A 218 -10.35 -2.81 7.05
CA LYS A 218 -11.10 -3.69 6.15
C LYS A 218 -10.16 -4.76 5.62
N VAL A 219 -10.49 -6.03 5.86
CA VAL A 219 -9.70 -7.16 5.39
C VAL A 219 -9.66 -7.12 3.87
N VAL A 220 -8.46 -6.97 3.31
CA VAL A 220 -8.23 -6.97 1.86
C VAL A 220 -7.48 -8.23 1.49
N TYR A 221 -7.63 -8.63 0.23
CA TYR A 221 -6.73 -9.60 -0.38
C TYR A 221 -5.67 -8.81 -1.11
N MET A 222 -4.42 -9.07 -0.80
CA MET A 222 -3.31 -8.64 -1.65
C MET A 222 -2.88 -9.85 -2.46
N GLU A 223 -2.66 -9.63 -3.76
CA GLU A 223 -1.92 -10.62 -4.52
C GLU A 223 -0.51 -10.63 -3.96
N ASP A 224 -0.11 -11.76 -3.37
CA ASP A 224 1.28 -12.13 -3.21
C ASP A 224 1.94 -12.04 -4.59
N ASN A 225 2.69 -10.97 -4.78
CA ASN A 225 3.30 -10.60 -6.05
C ASN A 225 4.78 -10.24 -5.83
N ASP A 226 5.30 -10.60 -4.64
CA ASP A 226 6.72 -10.69 -4.34
C ASP A 226 7.21 -12.14 -4.49
N ASP A 227 6.98 -12.69 -5.68
CA ASP A 227 7.62 -13.92 -6.20
C ASP A 227 9.17 -13.78 -6.31
N THR A 228 9.82 -12.86 -5.59
CA THR A 228 11.24 -12.56 -5.78
C THR A 228 12.16 -13.41 -4.91
N GLU A 229 11.73 -14.10 -3.86
CA GLU A 229 12.69 -14.75 -2.93
C GLU A 229 12.51 -16.22 -2.50
N SER A 230 11.50 -16.99 -2.94
CA SER A 230 11.55 -18.45 -2.73
C SER A 230 11.20 -19.31 -3.95
N GLN A 231 11.96 -20.40 -4.16
CA GLN A 231 11.62 -21.43 -5.16
C GLN A 231 10.28 -22.13 -4.84
N LYS A 232 9.73 -21.92 -3.63
CA LYS A 232 8.52 -22.54 -3.12
C LYS A 232 7.27 -21.75 -3.54
N GLU A 233 7.27 -20.43 -3.45
CA GLU A 233 6.19 -19.57 -3.99
C GLU A 233 6.00 -19.79 -5.49
N MET A 234 7.09 -19.90 -6.24
CA MET A 234 7.04 -20.20 -7.68
C MET A 234 6.47 -21.59 -8.02
N GLU A 235 6.50 -22.54 -7.09
CA GLU A 235 5.85 -23.86 -7.20
C GLU A 235 4.37 -23.80 -6.75
N GLU A 236 4.05 -22.93 -5.79
CA GLU A 236 2.71 -22.62 -5.29
C GLU A 236 1.93 -21.64 -6.21
N LYS A 237 1.91 -21.90 -7.52
CA LYS A 237 1.17 -21.11 -8.53
C LYS A 237 -0.36 -21.15 -8.36
N GLY A 238 -0.87 -20.63 -7.25
CA GLY A 238 -2.27 -20.71 -6.85
C GLY A 238 -2.61 -19.69 -5.78
N TYR A 239 -3.92 -19.45 -5.66
CA TYR A 239 -4.52 -18.56 -4.67
C TYR A 239 -4.27 -19.10 -3.26
N THR A 240 -3.31 -18.54 -2.53
CA THR A 240 -3.14 -18.75 -1.08
C THR A 240 -4.08 -17.82 -0.33
N LEU A 241 -4.64 -18.28 0.79
CA LEU A 241 -5.44 -17.40 1.64
C LEU A 241 -4.47 -16.68 2.58
N PRO A 242 -4.53 -15.34 2.66
CA PRO A 242 -3.62 -14.58 3.51
C PRO A 242 -3.85 -14.91 4.99
N GLU A 243 -2.77 -14.83 5.74
CA GLU A 243 -2.76 -14.96 7.20
C GLU A 243 -2.19 -13.66 7.77
N TYR A 244 -2.95 -12.91 8.55
CA TYR A 244 -2.53 -11.58 8.99
C TYR A 244 -2.17 -11.54 10.47
N ALA A 245 -1.13 -10.79 10.80
CA ALA A 245 -0.80 -10.39 12.18
C ALA A 245 -0.47 -8.89 12.21
N PHE A 246 -0.41 -8.30 13.41
CA PHE A 246 0.01 -6.92 13.56
C PHE A 246 0.83 -6.67 14.82
N THR A 247 1.64 -5.62 14.78
CA THR A 247 2.29 -5.01 15.95
C THR A 247 1.82 -3.57 16.11
N VAL A 248 1.92 -3.06 17.35
CA VAL A 248 1.55 -1.69 17.69
C VAL A 248 2.75 -1.00 18.33
N GLU A 249 3.11 0.17 17.81
CA GLU A 249 4.13 1.06 18.36
C GLU A 249 3.48 2.36 18.85
N CYS A 250 3.73 2.75 20.09
CA CYS A 250 3.28 4.04 20.63
C CYS A 250 4.27 4.55 21.69
N ASP A 251 4.62 5.84 21.61
CA ASP A 251 5.52 6.52 22.55
C ASP A 251 6.88 5.80 22.74
N GLY A 252 7.42 5.22 21.66
CA GLY A 252 8.69 4.49 21.66
C GLY A 252 8.63 3.08 22.27
N VAL A 253 7.44 2.57 22.57
CA VAL A 253 7.21 1.19 23.02
C VAL A 253 6.48 0.41 21.93
N GLU A 254 6.96 -0.80 21.65
CA GLU A 254 6.35 -1.75 20.74
C GLU A 254 5.68 -2.89 21.51
N SER A 255 4.54 -3.37 21.02
CA SER A 255 3.84 -4.55 21.55
C SER A 255 4.50 -5.86 21.11
N ASP A 256 4.11 -6.96 21.75
CA ASP A 256 4.24 -8.28 21.12
C ASP A 256 3.40 -8.33 19.82
N GLU A 257 3.61 -9.34 18.98
CA GLU A 257 2.78 -9.59 17.79
C GLU A 257 1.38 -10.11 18.20
N SER A 258 0.34 -9.69 17.48
CA SER A 258 -1.01 -10.21 17.66
C SER A 258 -1.10 -11.70 17.31
N PRO A 259 -2.08 -12.44 17.85
CA PRO A 259 -2.48 -13.71 17.27
C PRO A 259 -2.81 -13.58 15.77
N GLN A 260 -2.56 -14.64 15.02
CA GLN A 260 -2.89 -14.71 13.60
C GLN A 260 -4.40 -14.61 13.36
N LEU A 261 -4.78 -13.86 12.33
CA LEU A 261 -6.12 -13.81 11.76
C LEU A 261 -6.14 -14.63 10.47
N ASP A 262 -6.83 -15.77 10.50
CA ASP A 262 -6.99 -16.61 9.31
C ASP A 262 -8.03 -15.98 8.37
N VAL A 263 -7.63 -15.65 7.14
CA VAL A 263 -8.60 -15.26 6.12
C VAL A 263 -9.27 -16.49 5.55
N MET A 264 -10.59 -16.48 5.56
CA MET A 264 -11.42 -17.56 5.04
C MET A 264 -12.12 -17.17 3.74
N GLY A 265 -12.31 -18.16 2.89
CA GLY A 265 -13.11 -18.09 1.67
C GLY A 265 -14.59 -18.38 1.90
N TRP A 266 -15.35 -18.17 0.82
CA TRP A 266 -16.75 -18.52 0.72
C TRP A 266 -17.08 -19.02 -0.69
N ILE A 267 -18.10 -19.87 -0.83
CA ILE A 267 -18.65 -20.26 -2.13
C ILE A 267 -20.12 -19.85 -2.16
N LYS A 268 -20.54 -19.26 -3.27
CA LYS A 268 -21.95 -19.11 -3.63
C LYS A 268 -22.15 -19.65 -5.04
N THR A 269 -22.86 -20.77 -5.18
CA THR A 269 -23.08 -21.38 -6.50
C THR A 269 -24.48 -21.93 -6.64
N GLN A 270 -25.06 -21.78 -7.83
CA GLN A 270 -26.40 -22.26 -8.16
C GLN A 270 -26.33 -23.62 -8.85
N PHE A 271 -27.09 -24.58 -8.34
CA PHE A 271 -27.14 -25.92 -8.92
C PHE A 271 -28.42 -26.16 -9.72
N ARG A 272 -28.24 -26.77 -10.89
CA ARG A 272 -29.31 -27.16 -11.82
C ARG A 272 -29.14 -28.61 -12.22
N ASP A 273 -30.23 -29.35 -12.25
CA ASP A 273 -30.25 -30.70 -12.79
C ASP A 273 -29.94 -30.64 -14.29
N ARG A 274 -28.84 -31.29 -14.70
CA ARG A 274 -28.33 -31.23 -16.07
C ARG A 274 -29.31 -31.78 -17.12
N ARG A 275 -30.18 -32.72 -16.73
CA ARG A 275 -31.11 -33.39 -17.65
C ARG A 275 -32.37 -32.58 -17.87
N THR A 276 -32.90 -31.99 -16.81
CA THR A 276 -34.20 -31.28 -16.80
C THR A 276 -34.06 -29.77 -16.84
N GLY A 277 -32.87 -29.23 -16.55
CA GLY A 277 -32.60 -27.80 -16.41
C GLY A 277 -33.24 -27.18 -15.16
N LYS A 278 -33.93 -27.96 -14.32
CA LYS A 278 -34.60 -27.47 -13.12
C LYS A 278 -33.60 -27.13 -12.02
N LEU A 279 -33.89 -26.10 -11.25
CA LEU A 279 -33.12 -25.73 -10.07
C LEU A 279 -33.17 -26.86 -9.04
N ILE A 280 -32.03 -27.15 -8.43
CA ILE A 280 -31.93 -28.09 -7.32
C ILE A 280 -32.24 -27.32 -6.03
N ALA A 281 -33.51 -26.92 -5.86
CA ALA A 281 -33.97 -26.10 -4.75
C ALA A 281 -34.38 -26.95 -3.53
N ASN A 282 -34.18 -26.42 -2.31
CA ASN A 282 -34.58 -27.05 -1.05
C ASN A 282 -34.08 -28.49 -0.87
N ARG A 283 -32.90 -28.81 -1.42
CA ARG A 283 -32.32 -30.16 -1.40
C ARG A 283 -31.13 -30.20 -0.46
N LYS A 284 -31.07 -31.26 0.34
CA LYS A 284 -29.95 -31.48 1.25
C LYS A 284 -28.67 -31.72 0.46
N TYR A 285 -27.58 -31.14 0.94
CA TYR A 285 -26.25 -31.39 0.42
C TYR A 285 -25.24 -31.68 1.53
N THR A 286 -24.17 -32.34 1.14
CA THR A 286 -22.98 -32.60 1.94
C THR A 286 -21.79 -32.03 1.18
N ILE A 287 -20.97 -31.22 1.85
CA ILE A 287 -19.69 -30.72 1.34
C ILE A 287 -18.58 -31.46 2.05
N TYR A 288 -17.68 -32.05 1.27
CA TYR A 288 -16.44 -32.65 1.73
C TYR A 288 -15.30 -31.64 1.51
N LEU A 289 -14.71 -31.19 2.60
CA LEU A 289 -13.62 -30.22 2.62
C LEU A 289 -12.26 -30.92 2.46
N SER A 290 -11.24 -30.15 2.09
CA SER A 290 -9.87 -30.63 1.86
C SER A 290 -9.18 -31.17 3.13
N ASP A 291 -9.68 -30.81 4.31
CA ASP A 291 -9.21 -31.25 5.63
C ASP A 291 -10.02 -32.43 6.21
N ASP A 292 -10.75 -33.15 5.34
CA ASP A 292 -11.70 -34.23 5.70
C ASP A 292 -12.90 -33.76 6.56
N THR A 293 -13.04 -32.46 6.82
CA THR A 293 -14.23 -31.93 7.51
C THR A 293 -15.45 -32.01 6.59
N ILE A 294 -16.60 -32.34 7.18
CA ILE A 294 -17.87 -32.46 6.46
C ILE A 294 -18.82 -31.35 6.90
N LYS A 295 -19.30 -30.54 5.95
CA LYS A 295 -20.42 -29.60 6.16
C LYS A 295 -21.70 -30.14 5.53
N LYS A 296 -22.84 -29.90 6.18
CA LYS A 296 -24.16 -30.32 5.67
C LYS A 296 -25.08 -29.12 5.64
N GLY A 297 -25.82 -28.99 4.55
CA GLY A 297 -26.75 -27.88 4.37
C GLY A 297 -27.94 -28.26 3.51
N THR A 298 -28.70 -27.24 3.12
CA THR A 298 -29.83 -27.38 2.19
C THR A 298 -29.81 -26.19 1.23
N THR A 299 -29.98 -26.44 -0.06
CA THR A 299 -30.05 -25.35 -1.04
C THR A 299 -31.26 -24.46 -0.78
N ASP A 300 -31.14 -23.18 -1.10
CA ASP A 300 -32.28 -22.27 -1.00
C ASP A 300 -33.36 -22.53 -2.07
N SER A 301 -34.41 -21.71 -2.08
CA SER A 301 -35.49 -21.78 -3.07
C SER A 301 -35.03 -21.57 -4.51
N ASP A 302 -33.90 -20.90 -4.70
CA ASP A 302 -33.30 -20.59 -5.99
C ASP A 302 -32.18 -21.57 -6.35
N GLY A 303 -31.98 -22.63 -5.56
CA GLY A 303 -30.99 -23.67 -5.80
C GLY A 303 -29.55 -23.26 -5.50
N PHE A 304 -29.32 -22.21 -4.71
CA PHE A 304 -27.97 -21.83 -4.28
C PHE A 304 -27.50 -22.63 -3.07
N VAL A 305 -26.22 -23.00 -3.11
CA VAL A 305 -25.40 -23.31 -1.94
C VAL A 305 -24.62 -22.05 -1.60
N TYR A 306 -24.70 -21.60 -0.35
CA TYR A 306 -23.88 -20.51 0.17
C TYR A 306 -23.21 -20.94 1.47
N GLU A 307 -21.89 -21.08 1.41
CA GLU A 307 -21.08 -21.58 2.51
C GLU A 307 -19.88 -20.64 2.72
N LYS A 308 -19.66 -20.30 3.99
CA LYS A 308 -18.58 -19.41 4.46
C LYS A 308 -17.58 -20.20 5.30
N ASP A 309 -16.51 -19.54 5.73
CA ASP A 309 -15.50 -20.11 6.61
C ASP A 309 -14.86 -21.36 6.00
N LEU A 310 -14.41 -21.22 4.76
CA LEU A 310 -13.79 -22.27 3.98
C LEU A 310 -12.31 -21.93 3.76
N LYS A 311 -11.44 -22.92 3.88
CA LYS A 311 -10.03 -22.74 3.55
C LYS A 311 -9.82 -22.66 2.03
N HIS A 312 -8.58 -22.58 1.58
CA HIS A 312 -8.30 -22.84 0.18
C HIS A 312 -8.34 -24.36 -0.07
N GLY A 313 -8.86 -24.78 -1.22
CA GLY A 313 -8.83 -26.17 -1.63
C GLY A 313 -9.95 -26.59 -2.58
N GLU A 314 -9.83 -27.81 -3.08
CA GLU A 314 -10.88 -28.46 -3.86
C GLU A 314 -11.97 -29.00 -2.95
N TYR A 315 -13.23 -28.75 -3.32
CA TYR A 315 -14.41 -29.15 -2.56
C TYR A 315 -15.37 -29.98 -3.40
N TYR A 316 -15.89 -31.05 -2.79
CA TYR A 316 -16.88 -31.91 -3.41
C TYR A 316 -18.24 -31.69 -2.75
N ILE A 317 -19.25 -31.43 -3.58
CA ILE A 317 -20.63 -31.22 -3.11
C ILE A 317 -21.49 -32.37 -3.64
N GLU A 318 -22.09 -33.10 -2.71
CA GLU A 318 -23.00 -34.21 -2.97
C GLU A 318 -24.42 -33.82 -2.56
N PHE A 319 -25.39 -34.03 -3.44
CA PHE A 319 -26.80 -33.85 -3.13
C PHE A 319 -27.40 -35.18 -2.69
N GLY A 320 -28.04 -35.20 -1.52
CA GLY A 320 -28.80 -36.37 -1.07
C GLY A 320 -30.00 -36.66 -1.98
N GLU A 321 -30.54 -37.87 -1.94
CA GLU A 321 -31.77 -38.25 -2.66
C GLU A 321 -33.00 -37.41 -2.27
#